data_AF-A0A452ZD76-F1
#
_entry.id   AF-A0A452ZD76-F1
#
_cell.length_a   1.000
_cell.length_b   1.000
_cell.length_c   1.000
_cell.angle_alpha   90.00
_cell.angle_beta   90.00
_cell.angle_gamma   90.00
#
_symmetry.space_group_name_H-M   'P 1'
#
loop_
_entity.id
_entity.type
_entity.pdbx_description
1 polymer ?
#
loop_
_entity_poly.entity_id
_entity_poly.type
_entity_poly.pdbx_seq_one_letter_code
_entity_poly.pdbx_strand_id
1 'polypeptide(L)' 'MWNDDLKVSVHSSSFHFILANVVHLASGVHFCLICIYGDPYHRQTSAIWNQVSTFVYDNLGKPMICMGDLNDILYD' A
#
# COMPACT_ATOMS: atom_id res chain seq x y z
N MET A 1 -17.18 -3.45 -12.80
CA MET A 1 -16.01 -3.44 -11.90
C MET A 1 -14.74 -2.99 -12.62
N TRP A 2 -14.37 -3.58 -13.77
CA TRP A 2 -13.14 -3.20 -14.50
C TRP A 2 -13.25 -1.97 -15.41
N ASN A 3 -14.47 -1.59 -15.80
CA ASN A 3 -14.73 -0.40 -16.63
C ASN A 3 -15.24 0.80 -15.82
N ASP A 4 -15.31 0.64 -14.50
CA ASP A 4 -15.86 1.65 -13.61
C ASP A 4 -14.72 2.54 -13.08
N ASP A 5 -15.01 3.81 -12.87
CA ASP A 5 -14.01 4.77 -12.45
C ASP A 5 -13.58 4.55 -10.98
N LEU A 6 -12.27 4.68 -10.77
CA LEU A 6 -11.64 4.68 -9.45
C LEU A 6 -11.15 6.09 -9.13
N LYS A 7 -11.48 6.60 -7.94
CA LYS A 7 -10.81 7.77 -7.37
C LYS A 7 -9.69 7.30 -6.48
N VAL A 8 -8.45 7.56 -6.90
CA VAL A 8 -7.24 7.27 -6.12
C VAL A 8 -6.75 8.56 -5.47
N SER A 9 -6.45 8.52 -4.19
CA SER A 9 -5.86 9.62 -3.43
C SER A 9 -4.60 9.14 -2.73
N VAL A 10 -3.44 9.62 -3.22
CA VAL A 10 -2.15 9.30 -2.63
C VAL A 10 -2.07 9.94 -1.24
N HIS A 11 -1.91 9.09 -0.23
CA HIS A 11 -1.72 9.51 1.15
C HIS A 11 -0.26 9.86 1.42
N SER A 12 0.65 8.98 0.98
CA SER A 12 2.09 9.19 1.06
C SER A 12 2.80 8.40 -0.04
N SER A 13 3.96 8.88 -0.44
CA SER A 13 4.81 8.21 -1.43
C SER A 13 6.26 8.47 -1.11
N SER A 14 7.10 7.46 -1.36
CA SER A 14 8.55 7.56 -1.29
C SER A 14 9.15 6.75 -2.44
N PHE A 15 10.48 6.69 -2.49
CA PHE A 15 11.16 5.78 -3.40
C PHE A 15 10.77 4.30 -3.17
N HIS A 16 10.39 3.95 -1.95
CA HIS A 16 10.13 2.56 -1.55
C HIS A 16 8.66 2.17 -1.52
N PHE A 17 7.73 3.12 -1.63
CA PHE A 17 6.32 2.80 -1.60
C PHE A 17 5.42 3.89 -2.18
N ILE A 18 4.19 3.51 -2.48
CA ILE A 18 3.04 4.41 -2.64
C ILE A 18 1.91 3.88 -1.76
N LEU A 19 1.38 4.74 -0.89
CA LEU A 19 0.25 4.46 -0.01
C LEU A 19 -0.93 5.31 -0.49
N ALA A 20 -2.05 4.69 -0.81
CA ALA A 20 -3.19 5.38 -1.37
C ALA A 20 -4.52 4.87 -0.81
N ASN A 21 -5.47 5.78 -0.67
CA ASN A 21 -6.88 5.45 -0.47
C ASN A 21 -7.58 5.43 -1.82
N VAL A 22 -8.44 4.44 -2.03
CA VAL A 22 -9.17 4.26 -3.27
C VAL A 22 -10.67 4.18 -2.99
N VAL A 23 -11.44 4.85 -3.85
CA VAL A 23 -12.90 4.77 -3.86
C VAL A 23 -13.33 4.26 -5.22
N HIS A 24 -14.01 3.12 -5.24
CA HIS A 24 -14.72 2.66 -6.43
C HIS A 24 -16.03 3.43 -6.53
N LEU A 25 -16.10 4.37 -7.48
CA LEU A 25 -17.15 5.39 -7.52
C LEU A 25 -18.54 4.79 -7.74
N ALA A 26 -18.63 3.73 -8.55
CA ALA A 26 -19.90 3.07 -8.87
C ALA A 26 -20.53 2.34 -7.66
N SER A 27 -19.72 1.68 -6.83
CA SER A 27 -20.22 0.91 -5.67
C SER A 27 -20.05 1.62 -4.33
N GLY A 28 -19.34 2.75 -4.31
CA GLY A 28 -18.96 3.43 -3.06
C GLY A 28 -18.02 2.62 -2.17
N VAL A 29 -17.39 1.56 -2.67
CA VAL A 29 -16.48 0.74 -1.87
C VAL A 29 -15.16 1.48 -1.67
N HIS A 30 -14.72 1.56 -0.42
CA HIS A 30 -13.44 2.13 -0.03
C HIS A 30 -12.45 1.00 0.27
N PHE A 31 -11.23 1.12 -0.26
CA PHE A 31 -10.13 0.24 0.06
C PHE A 31 -8.80 1.01 -0.03
N CYS A 32 -7.74 0.39 0.43
CA CYS A 32 -6.42 1.00 0.44
C CYS A 32 -5.45 0.19 -0.43
N LEU A 33 -4.59 0.90 -1.15
CA LEU A 33 -3.50 0.33 -1.94
C LEU A 33 -2.17 0.65 -1.26
N ILE A 34 -1.35 -0.38 -1.12
CA ILE A 34 0.04 -0.31 -0.70
C ILE A 34 0.86 -0.92 -1.82
N CYS A 35 1.57 -0.08 -2.55
CA CYS A 35 2.56 -0.52 -3.54
C CYS A 35 3.94 -0.43 -2.92
N ILE A 36 4.69 -1.51 -2.85
CA ILE A 36 6.02 -1.56 -2.24
C ILE A 36 7.10 -1.83 -3.30
N TYR A 37 8.20 -1.11 -3.18
CA TYR A 37 9.49 -1.41 -3.78
C TYR A 37 10.52 -1.47 -2.64
N GLY A 38 10.65 -2.66 -2.07
CA GLY A 38 11.43 -2.91 -0.87
C GLY A 38 12.91 -2.58 -1.06
N ASP A 39 13.64 -2.43 0.05
CA ASP A 39 15.07 -2.15 0.01
C ASP A 39 15.86 -3.43 -0.31
N PRO A 40 16.50 -3.55 -1.49
CA PRO A 40 17.25 -4.75 -1.87
C PRO A 40 18.48 -5.00 -0.99
N TYR A 41 18.91 -4.01 -0.20
CA TYR A 41 20.02 -4.14 0.74
C TYR A 41 19.58 -4.34 2.19
N HIS A 42 18.28 -4.39 2.45
CA HIS A 42 17.68 -4.56 3.78
C HIS A 42 18.16 -3.59 4.86
N ARG A 43 18.59 -2.38 4.49
CA ARG A 43 19.06 -1.35 5.42
C ARG A 43 17.91 -0.53 5.99
N GLN A 44 16.84 -0.38 5.21
CA GLN A 44 15.69 0.46 5.53
C GLN A 44 14.37 -0.32 5.63
N THR A 45 14.40 -1.66 5.50
CA THR A 45 13.20 -2.52 5.56
C THR A 45 12.32 -2.22 6.76
N SER A 46 12.89 -2.14 7.97
CA SER A 46 12.11 -1.82 9.18
C SER A 46 11.47 -0.43 9.13
N ALA A 47 12.16 0.57 8.56
CA ALA A 47 11.63 1.92 8.44
C ALA A 47 10.49 1.99 7.42
N ILE A 48 10.63 1.29 6.29
CA ILE A 48 9.58 1.14 5.27
C ILE A 48 8.34 0.51 5.91
N TRP A 49 8.50 -0.63 6.57
CA TRP A 49 7.39 -1.34 7.20
C TRP A 49 6.74 -0.58 8.35
N ASN A 50 7.50 0.24 9.08
CA ASN A 50 6.93 1.10 10.11
C ASN A 50 5.95 2.13 9.50
N GLN A 51 6.31 2.76 8.37
CA GLN A 51 5.41 3.69 7.69
C GLN A 51 4.18 2.99 7.09
N VAL A 52 4.37 1.79 6.52
CA VAL A 52 3.24 0.96 6.04
C VAL A 52 2.32 0.59 7.21
N SER A 53 2.88 0.20 8.36
CA SER A 53 2.11 -0.17 9.55
C SER A 53 1.30 1.00 10.09
N THR A 54 1.88 2.20 10.19
CA THR A 54 1.15 3.41 10.59
C THR A 54 -0.05 3.65 9.66
N PHE A 55 0.14 3.56 8.35
CA PHE A 55 -0.96 3.71 7.39
C PHE A 55 -2.05 2.64 7.54
N VAL A 56 -1.68 1.40 7.87
CA VAL A 56 -2.64 0.32 8.19
C VAL A 56 -3.47 0.69 9.42
N TYR A 57 -2.82 1.12 10.50
CA TYR A 57 -3.50 1.50 11.74
C TYR A 57 -4.40 2.73 11.57
N ASP A 58 -4.03 3.67 10.72
CA ASP A 58 -4.85 4.84 10.39
C ASP A 58 -6.09 4.49 9.54
N ASN A 59 -6.14 3.29 8.96
CA ASN A 59 -7.19 2.83 8.05
C ASN A 59 -7.85 1.51 8.50
N LEU A 60 -7.89 1.24 9.80
CA LEU A 60 -8.51 0.03 10.36
C LEU A 60 -9.95 -0.18 9.85
N GLY A 61 -10.25 -1.43 9.53
CA GLY A 61 -11.56 -1.84 9.02
C GLY A 61 -11.77 -1.65 7.52
N LYS A 62 -10.83 -1.03 6.80
CA LYS A 62 -10.85 -0.98 5.34
C LYS A 62 -10.11 -2.17 4.73
N PRO A 63 -10.58 -2.75 3.62
CA PRO A 63 -9.81 -3.72 2.85
C PRO A 63 -8.48 -3.10 2.38
N MET A 64 -7.41 -3.89 2.50
CA MET A 64 -6.04 -3.47 2.17
C MET A 64 -5.50 -4.41 1.11
N ILE A 65 -4.95 -3.85 0.04
CA ILE A 65 -4.21 -4.60 -0.96
C ILE A 65 -2.76 -4.15 -0.88
N CYS A 66 -1.90 -5.07 -0.47
CA CYS A 66 -0.46 -4.90 -0.47
C CYS A 66 0.12 -5.66 -1.67
N MET A 67 0.87 -4.96 -2.51
CA MET A 67 1.45 -5.51 -3.73
C MET A 67 2.79 -4.85 -4.07
N GLY A 68 3.55 -5.49 -4.96
CA GLY A 68 4.85 -5.01 -5.42
C GLY A 68 5.96 -5.99 -5.10
N ASP A 69 7.19 -5.51 -5.14
CA ASP A 69 8.37 -6.28 -4.80
C ASP A 69 8.80 -5.90 -3.39
N LEU A 70 8.63 -6.83 -2.44
CA LEU A 70 9.00 -6.59 -1.05
C LEU A 70 10.52 -6.64 -0.84
N ASN A 71 11.27 -7.22 -1.79
CA ASN A 71 12.67 -7.60 -1.63
C ASN A 71 12.94 -8.45 -0.38
N ASP A 72 11.93 -9.04 0.26
CA ASP A 72 12.13 -9.97 1.35
C ASP A 72 12.65 -11.30 0.79
N ILE A 73 13.87 -11.67 1.17
CA ILE A 73 14.40 -12.99 0.81
C ILE A 73 13.72 -13.99 1.72
N LEU A 74 12.77 -14.75 1.16
CA LEU A 74 12.19 -15.93 1.79
C LEU A 74 13.26 -17.01 1.88
N TYR A 75 14.14 -16.94 2.88
CA TYR A 75 14.95 -18.08 3.27
C TYR A 75 14.16 -18.89 4.31
N ASP A 76 13.87 -20.15 3.96
CA ASP A 76 13.42 -21.19 4.89
C ASP A 76 14.57 -21.68 5.78
#